data_AF-A0A0C2GZU1-F1
#
_entry.id   AF-A0A0C2GZU1-F1
#
_cell.length_a   1.000
_cell.length_b   1.000
_cell.length_c   1.000
_cell.angle_alpha   90.00
_cell.angle_beta   90.00
_cell.angle_gamma   90.00
#
_symmetry.space_group_name_H-M   'P 1'
#
loop_
_entity.id
_entity.type
_entity.pdbx_description
1 polymer ?
#
loop_
_entity_poly.entity_id
_entity_poly.type
_entity_poly.pdbx_seq_one_letter_code
_entity_poly.pdbx_strand_id
1 'polypeptide(L)' 'MILDAQNSIYVWIGAGANPEEKEEAENTAQKYLQQGALPRPGDTAIEVVHQGEETPTFKGFFRKWDDNLFQNVN' A
#
# COMPACT_ATOMS: atom_id res chain seq x y z
N MET A 1 -1.50 -4.88 -2.63
CA MET A 1 -1.10 -3.92 -3.70
C MET A 1 0.04 -3.06 -3.17
N ILE A 2 1.01 -2.70 -4.01
CA ILE A 2 2.09 -1.75 -3.65
C ILE A 2 1.87 -0.44 -4.41
N LEU A 3 1.91 0.68 -3.70
CA LEU A 3 1.91 2.03 -4.27
C LEU A 3 3.22 2.73 -3.86
N ASP A 4 4.07 3.02 -4.84
CA ASP A 4 5.33 3.75 -4.64
C ASP A 4 5.09 5.26 -4.79
N ALA A 5 5.19 5.99 -3.68
CA ALA A 5 5.04 7.44 -3.61
C ALA A 5 6.38 8.16 -3.39
N GLN A 6 7.49 7.52 -3.78
CA GLN A 6 8.87 7.99 -3.63
C GLN A 6 9.37 8.07 -2.18
N ASN A 7 8.69 8.85 -1.33
CA ASN A 7 9.01 9.03 0.09
C ASN A 7 8.35 7.97 0.99
N SER A 8 7.27 7.34 0.51
CA SER A 8 6.60 6.25 1.20
C SER A 8 6.27 5.14 0.20
N ILE A 9 6.39 3.89 0.63
CA ILE A 9 5.85 2.73 -0.06
C ILE A 9 4.63 2.26 0.70
N TYR A 10 3.45 2.37 0.09
CA TYR A 10 2.22 1.89 0.69
C TYR A 10 1.98 0.43 0.33
N VAL A 11 1.68 -0.39 1.33
CA VAL A 11 1.24 -1.77 1.19
C VAL A 11 -0.25 -1.82 1.51
N TRP A 12 -1.08 -1.84 0.46
CA TRP A 12 -2.52 -1.92 0.64
C TRP A 12 -2.97 -3.39 0.70
N ILE A 13 -3.66 -3.76 1.77
CA ILE A 13 -4.12 -5.10 2.10
C ILE A 13 -5.65 -5.17 1.94
N GLY A 14 -6.09 -5.97 0.96
CA GLY A 14 -7.51 -6.22 0.72
C GLY A 14 -8.15 -7.05 1.84
N ALA A 15 -9.44 -6.80 2.12
CA ALA A 15 -10.19 -7.56 3.11
C ALA A 15 -10.28 -9.06 2.76
N GLY A 16 -10.39 -9.36 1.45
CA GLY A 16 -10.42 -10.73 0.91
C GLY A 16 -9.05 -11.36 0.66
N ALA A 17 -7.94 -10.68 0.98
CA ALA A 17 -6.61 -11.25 0.82
C ALA A 17 -6.44 -12.46 1.77
N ASN A 18 -5.82 -13.51 1.26
CA ASN A 18 -5.54 -14.70 2.08
C ASN A 18 -4.35 -14.43 3.04
N PRO A 19 -4.15 -15.26 4.08
CA PRO A 19 -3.09 -15.03 5.06
C PRO A 19 -1.68 -14.97 4.47
N GLU A 20 -1.40 -15.80 3.47
CA GLU A 20 -0.11 -15.84 2.78
C GLU A 20 0.13 -14.55 2.00
N GLU A 21 -0.87 -14.06 1.25
CA GLU A 21 -0.81 -12.77 0.55
C GLU A 21 -0.58 -11.59 1.51
N LYS A 22 -1.17 -11.64 2.71
CA LYS A 22 -0.99 -10.59 3.72
C LYS A 22 0.45 -10.56 4.24
N GLU A 23 1.01 -11.72 4.55
CA GLU A 23 2.39 -11.85 5.03
C GLU A 23 3.41 -11.53 3.92
N GLU A 24 3.15 -11.99 2.70
CA GLU A 24 4.06 -11.78 1.58
C GLU A 24 4.04 -10.34 1.07
N ALA A 25 2.95 -9.59 1.24
CA ALA A 25 2.84 -8.22 0.75
C ALA A 25 3.88 -7.28 1.38
N GLU A 26 4.09 -7.36 2.70
CA GLU A 26 5.11 -6.58 3.41
C GLU A 26 6.51 -7.00 2.98
N ASN A 27 6.77 -8.31 2.92
CA ASN A 27 8.05 -8.86 2.46
C ASN A 27 8.38 -8.42 1.03
N THR A 28 7.36 -8.34 0.17
CA THR A 28 7.51 -7.90 -1.22
C THR A 28 7.86 -6.42 -1.29
N ALA A 29 7.23 -5.57 -0.45
CA ALA A 29 7.56 -4.15 -0.36
C ALA A 29 8.98 -3.91 0.16
N GLN A 30 9.43 -4.68 1.15
CA GLN A 30 10.81 -4.63 1.65
C GLN A 30 11.81 -5.01 0.56
N LYS A 31 11.56 -6.13 -0.16
CA LYS A 31 12.42 -6.56 -1.28
C LYS A 31 12.43 -5.52 -2.40
N TYR A 32 11.29 -4.91 -2.70
CA TYR A 32 11.18 -3.86 -3.71
C TYR A 32 12.05 -2.63 -3.36
N LEU A 33 12.08 -2.22 -2.09
CA LEU A 33 12.97 -1.16 -1.62
C LEU A 33 14.45 -1.54 -1.75
N GLN A 34 14.81 -2.76 -1.36
CA GLN A 34 16.19 -3.24 -1.40
C GLN A 34 16.74 -3.40 -2.82
N GLN A 35 15.87 -3.76 -3.77
CA GLN A 35 16.24 -3.98 -5.18
C GLN A 35 16.13 -2.69 -6.04
N GLY A 36 15.65 -1.59 -5.46
CA GLY A 36 15.39 -0.36 -6.19
C GLY A 36 16.64 0.23 -6.85
N ALA A 37 16.59 0.41 -8.18
CA ALA A 37 17.64 1.05 -8.97
C ALA A 37 17.66 2.59 -8.84
N LEU A 38 16.66 3.18 -8.17
CA LEU A 38 16.48 4.63 -8.06
C LEU A 38 16.98 5.13 -6.71
N PRO A 39 17.68 6.28 -6.66
CA PRO A 39 18.04 6.91 -5.39
C PRO A 39 16.76 7.32 -4.65
N ARG A 40 16.59 6.79 -3.44
CA ARG A 40 15.48 7.09 -2.55
C ARG A 40 15.96 7.94 -1.36
N PRO A 41 15.10 8.80 -0.81
CA PRO A 41 15.36 9.44 0.49
C PRO A 41 15.67 8.39 1.57
N GLY A 42 16.64 8.66 2.44
CA GLY A 42 17.07 7.71 3.48
C GLY A 42 16.00 7.40 4.54
N ASP A 43 14.93 8.19 4.56
CA ASP A 43 13.76 8.10 5.44
C ASP A 43 12.55 7.46 4.76
N THR A 44 12.73 6.79 3.61
CA THR A 44 11.62 6.13 2.91
C THR A 44 10.98 5.06 3.80
N ALA A 45 9.71 5.24 4.15
CA ALA A 45 8.97 4.34 5.03
C ALA A 45 8.11 3.36 4.25
N ILE A 46 7.85 2.18 4.84
CA ILE A 46 6.79 1.29 4.39
C ILE A 46 5.56 1.56 5.27
N GLU A 47 4.41 1.83 4.65
CA GLU A 47 3.15 2.11 5.33
C GLU A 47 2.11 1.04 4.95
N VAL A 48 1.63 0.28 5.93
CA VAL A 48 0.57 -0.72 5.71
C VAL A 48 -0.79 -0.03 5.80
N VAL A 49 -1.65 -0.28 4.82
CA VAL A 49 -3.00 0.26 4.72
C VAL A 49 -3.98 -0.88 4.52
N HIS A 50 -4.98 -1.00 5.40
CA HIS A 50 -6.03 -2.01 5.25
C HIS A 50 -7.20 -1.44 4.46
N GLN A 51 -7.86 -2.30 3.67
CA GLN A 51 -9.11 -1.95 2.99
C GLN A 51 -10.15 -1.42 3.98
N GLY A 52 -10.69 -0.24 3.70
CA GLY A 52 -11.64 0.45 4.58
C GLY A 52 -10.99 1.34 5.64
N GLU A 53 -9.66 1.26 5.80
CA GLU A 53 -8.87 2.10 6.71
C GLU A 53 -7.91 3.02 5.94
N GLU A 54 -8.21 3.33 4.68
CA GLU A 54 -7.35 4.18 3.86
C GLU A 54 -7.25 5.60 4.43
N THR A 55 -6.01 6.06 4.62
CA THR A 55 -5.74 7.41 5.15
C THR A 55 -5.93 8.49 4.09
N PRO A 56 -6.19 9.76 4.46
CA PRO A 56 -6.28 10.86 3.51
C PRO A 56 -5.02 11.00 2.64
N THR A 57 -3.84 10.75 3.21
CA THR A 57 -2.56 10.79 2.48
C THR A 57 -2.52 9.73 1.38
N PHE A 58 -2.91 8.48 1.70
CA PHE A 58 -2.98 7.40 0.72
C PHE A 58 -4.00 7.71 -0.39
N LYS A 59 -5.21 8.15 -0.01
CA LYS A 59 -6.27 8.50 -0.97
C LYS A 59 -5.86 9.64 -1.91
N GLY A 60 -5.04 10.58 -1.43
CA GLY A 60 -4.55 11.72 -2.20
C GLY A 60 -3.73 11.37 -3.45
N PHE A 61 -3.18 10.15 -3.53
CA PHE A 61 -2.47 9.67 -4.73
C PHE A 61 -3.41 9.27 -5.88
N PHE A 62 -4.71 9.15 -5.62
CA PHE A 62 -5.71 8.80 -6.63
C PHE A 62 -6.47 10.04 -7.08
N ARG A 63 -6.59 10.24 -8.40
CA ARG A 63 -7.29 11.42 -8.98
C ARG A 63 -8.73 11.57 -8.47
N LYS A 64 -9.39 10.45 -8.20
CA LYS A 64 -10.70 10.35 -7.57
C LYS A 64 -10.70 9.13 -6.66
N TRP A 65 -11.28 9.29 -5.47
CA TRP A 65 -11.48 8.20 -4.52
C TRP A 65 -12.97 8.15 -4.15
N ASP A 66 -13.52 6.94 -4.04
CA ASP A 66 -14.88 6.70 -3.56
C ASP A 66 -14.80 5.88 -2.28
N ASP A 67 -15.22 6.47 -1.16
CA ASP A 67 -15.23 5.80 0.14
C ASP A 67 -16.24 4.64 0.21
N ASN A 68 -17.16 4.57 -0.77
CA ASN A 68 -18.13 3.48 -0.87
C ASN A 68 -17.70 2.35 -1.80
N LEU A 69 -16.49 2.43 -2.38
CA LEU A 69 -16.00 1.46 -3.36
C LEU A 69 -16.07 0.00 -2.84
N PHE A 70 -15.92 -0.18 -1.53
CA PHE A 70 -15.86 -1.48 -0.88
C PHE A 70 -17.02 -1.77 0.10
N GLN A 71 -18.02 -0.90 0.20
CA GLN A 71 -19.13 -1.04 1.16
C GLN A 71 -20.13 -2.15 0.80
N ASN A 72 -20.06 -2.74 -0.41
CA ASN A 72 -21.06 -3.69 -0.94
C ASN A 72 -20.53 -5.11 -1.18
N VAL A 73 -19.45 -5.52 -0.52
CA VAL A 73 -18.95 -6.90 -0.64
C VAL A 73 -19.67 -7.76 0.41
N ASN A 74 -20.80 -8.35 0.01
CA ASN A 74 -21.51 -9.41 0.77
C ASN A 74 -20.89 -10.78 0.52
#